data_AF-A0A7J3JBM5-F1
#
_entry.id   AF-A0A7J3JBM5-F1
#
_cell.length_a   1.000
_cell.length_b   1.000
_cell.length_c   1.000
_cell.angle_alpha   90.00
_cell.angle_beta   90.00
_cell.angle_gamma   90.00
#
_symmetry.space_group_name_H-M   'P 1'
#
loop_
_entity.id
_entity.type
_entity.pdbx_description
1 polymer ?
#
loop_
_entity_poly.entity_id
_entity_poly.type
_entity_poly.pdbx_seq_one_letter_code
_entity_poly.pdbx_strand_id
1 'polypeptide(L)'
;MNRRERRSDPWYEGLITALAVGGFLIIFAVVFGLTPGVPQKFGEFFSDLTAQTYPVGNGTLLLPAPAHPAQHIEVYNAVFNFALAMALLQAAILALRVWAHSRIGKVAETVGNMVFWAGAATVTNVFLLAGTLTGWFTFWAILIILAGVSLITQFVIRIVAHRIHR
;
A
#
# COMPACT_ATOMS: atom_id res chain seq x y z
N MET A 1 9.69 -8.71 -40.19
CA MET A 1 8.54 -9.54 -39.76
C MET A 1 7.75 -8.74 -38.73
N ASN A 2 6.43 -8.59 -38.95
CA ASN A 2 5.59 -7.48 -38.51
C ASN A 2 5.53 -7.19 -36.99
N ARG A 3 5.92 -5.96 -36.62
CA ARG A 3 5.55 -5.29 -35.35
C ARG A 3 4.04 -5.05 -35.30
N ARG A 4 3.28 -6.04 -34.83
CA ARG A 4 1.99 -5.76 -34.21
C ARG A 4 2.23 -5.69 -32.72
N GLU A 5 2.51 -4.48 -32.24
CA GLU A 5 2.28 -4.17 -30.82
C GLU A 5 0.88 -4.69 -30.48
N ARG A 6 0.77 -5.57 -29.47
CA ARG A 6 -0.52 -5.98 -28.91
C ARG A 6 -1.20 -4.72 -28.40
N ARG A 7 -1.98 -4.08 -29.27
CA ARG A 7 -2.75 -2.88 -28.99
C ARG A 7 -3.88 -3.34 -28.08
N SER A 8 -3.65 -3.33 -26.77
CA SER A 8 -4.76 -3.39 -25.82
C SER A 8 -5.71 -2.26 -26.21
N ASP A 9 -6.97 -2.62 -26.41
CA ASP A 9 -7.99 -1.72 -26.93
C ASP A 9 -8.15 -0.55 -25.91
N PRO A 10 -7.89 0.71 -26.32
CA PRO A 10 -7.77 1.86 -25.41
C PRO A 10 -8.95 2.01 -24.44
N TRP A 11 -10.13 1.54 -24.87
CA TRP A 11 -11.34 1.54 -24.06
C TRP A 11 -11.23 0.67 -22.80
N TYR A 12 -10.72 -0.56 -22.91
CA TYR A 12 -10.61 -1.48 -21.77
C TYR A 12 -9.57 -1.01 -20.75
N GLU A 13 -8.46 -0.43 -21.21
CA GLU A 13 -7.45 0.14 -20.30
C GLU A 13 -7.99 1.34 -19.52
N GLY A 14 -8.81 2.17 -20.18
CA GLY A 14 -9.54 3.27 -19.55
C GLY A 14 -10.48 2.76 -18.46
N LEU A 15 -11.29 1.73 -18.76
CA LEU A 15 -12.21 1.12 -17.79
C LEU A 15 -11.48 0.47 -16.61
N ILE A 16 -10.40 -0.29 -16.84
CA ILE A 16 -9.62 -0.89 -15.75
C ILE A 16 -9.01 0.19 -14.86
N THR A 17 -8.53 1.29 -15.45
CA THR A 17 -7.98 2.41 -14.69
C THR A 17 -9.07 3.15 -13.90
N ALA A 18 -10.23 3.38 -14.51
CA ALA A 18 -11.38 3.96 -13.82
C ALA A 18 -11.87 3.07 -12.67
N LEU A 19 -11.90 1.75 -12.86
CA LEU A 19 -12.22 0.79 -11.82
C LEU A 19 -11.20 0.82 -10.67
N ALA A 20 -9.91 0.97 -10.98
CA ALA A 20 -8.87 1.09 -9.96
C ALA A 20 -9.05 2.35 -9.11
N VAL A 21 -9.30 3.50 -9.75
CA VAL A 21 -9.52 4.78 -9.07
C VAL A 21 -10.84 4.77 -8.29
N GLY A 22 -11.93 4.31 -8.91
CA GLY A 22 -13.23 4.20 -8.26
C GLY A 22 -13.22 3.21 -7.10
N GLY A 23 -12.58 2.05 -7.28
CA GLY A 23 -12.38 1.07 -6.23
C GLY A 23 -11.59 1.63 -5.04
N PHE A 24 -10.52 2.38 -5.31
CA PHE A 24 -9.77 3.09 -4.27
C PHE A 24 -10.68 4.06 -3.48
N LEU A 25 -11.47 4.89 -4.17
CA LEU A 25 -12.37 5.84 -3.52
C LEU A 25 -13.48 5.16 -2.71
N ILE A 26 -14.03 4.06 -3.22
CA ILE A 26 -15.03 3.25 -2.51
C ILE A 26 -14.42 2.63 -1.27
N ILE A 27 -13.24 2.02 -1.37
CA ILE A 27 -12.54 1.43 -0.22
C ILE A 27 -12.24 2.51 0.81
N PHE A 28 -11.76 3.67 0.39
CA PHE A 28 -11.53 4.81 1.27
C PHE A 28 -12.82 5.23 1.98
N ALA A 29 -13.91 5.45 1.25
CA ALA A 29 -15.20 5.83 1.81
C ALA A 29 -15.78 4.77 2.75
N VAL A 30 -15.63 3.49 2.43
CA VAL A 30 -16.12 2.38 3.26
C VAL A 30 -15.31 2.28 4.54
N VAL A 31 -13.98 2.25 4.46
CA VAL A 31 -13.13 2.10 5.65
C VAL A 31 -13.26 3.31 6.57
N PHE A 32 -13.20 4.52 6.03
CA PHE A 32 -13.24 5.74 6.85
C PHE A 32 -14.66 6.19 7.20
N GLY A 33 -15.66 5.83 6.39
CA GLY A 33 -17.06 6.18 6.64
C GLY A 33 -17.80 5.19 7.54
N LEU A 34 -17.42 3.90 7.55
CA LEU A 34 -18.04 2.89 8.41
C LEU A 34 -17.31 2.69 9.74
N THR A 35 -16.07 3.16 9.88
CA THR A 35 -15.38 3.10 11.18
C THR A 35 -15.96 4.20 12.09
N PRO A 36 -16.55 3.85 13.25
CA PRO A 36 -17.26 4.81 14.09
C PRO A 36 -16.34 5.89 14.63
N GLY A 37 -16.75 7.16 14.51
CA GLY A 37 -16.02 8.28 15.10
C GLY A 37 -14.60 8.49 14.53
N VAL A 38 -14.33 8.02 13.30
CA VAL A 38 -13.03 8.18 12.63
C VAL A 38 -12.49 9.60 12.70
N PRO A 39 -13.24 10.66 12.34
CA PRO A 39 -12.69 12.00 12.38
C PRO A 39 -12.16 12.39 13.77
N GLN A 40 -12.88 11.99 14.83
CA GLN A 40 -12.49 12.22 16.21
C GLN A 40 -11.25 11.40 16.58
N LYS A 41 -11.23 10.10 16.25
CA LYS A 41 -10.12 9.18 16.54
C LYS A 41 -8.82 9.59 15.84
N PHE A 42 -8.91 10.06 14.60
CA PHE A 42 -7.76 10.64 13.91
C PHE A 42 -7.33 11.97 14.52
N GLY A 43 -8.26 12.83 14.94
CA GLY A 43 -7.94 14.05 15.68
C GLY A 43 -7.20 13.79 16.99
N GLU A 44 -7.68 12.81 17.76
CA GLU A 44 -7.03 12.32 18.99
C GLU A 44 -5.62 11.78 18.69
N PHE A 45 -5.48 10.97 17.64
CA PHE A 45 -4.19 10.43 17.20
C PHE A 45 -3.18 11.52 16.85
N PHE A 46 -3.55 12.49 16.02
CA PHE A 46 -2.64 13.58 15.63
C PHE A 46 -2.31 14.52 16.78
N SER A 47 -3.22 14.67 17.75
CA SER A 47 -2.97 15.47 18.96
C SER A 47 -2.05 14.77 19.95
N ASP A 48 -2.00 13.44 19.95
CA ASP A 48 -1.11 12.61 20.78
C ASP A 48 0.29 12.45 20.16
N LEU A 49 0.49 12.89 18.92
CA LEU A 49 1.82 12.89 18.29
C LEU A 49 2.74 13.89 18.99
N THR A 50 3.75 13.35 19.65
CA THR A 50 4.76 14.12 20.40
C THR A 50 6.15 13.65 20.01
N ALA A 51 7.17 14.44 20.37
CA ALA A 51 8.56 14.04 20.15
C ALA A 51 8.93 12.94 21.14
N GLN A 52 9.03 11.71 20.64
CA GLN A 52 9.42 10.53 21.42
C GLN A 52 10.87 10.17 21.15
N THR A 53 11.52 9.64 22.17
CA THR A 53 12.95 9.32 22.10
C THR A 53 13.16 7.93 21.49
N TYR A 54 13.98 7.86 20.44
CA TYR A 54 14.40 6.61 19.80
C TYR A 54 15.91 6.42 19.97
N PRO A 55 16.38 5.29 20.54
CA PRO A 55 17.80 5.03 20.71
C PRO A 55 18.46 4.72 19.36
N VAL A 56 19.59 5.39 19.06
CA VAL A 56 20.38 5.19 17.83
C VAL A 56 21.86 5.10 18.18
N GLY A 57 22.41 3.89 18.16
CA GLY A 57 23.82 3.66 18.53
C GLY A 57 24.11 4.11 19.96
N ASN A 58 25.04 5.07 20.10
CA ASN A 58 25.40 5.66 21.40
C ASN A 58 24.60 6.94 21.74
N GLY A 59 23.61 7.30 20.93
CA GLY A 59 22.81 8.53 21.10
C GLY A 59 21.31 8.29 21.05
N THR A 60 20.56 9.38 21.16
CA THR A 60 19.10 9.39 21.10
C THR A 60 18.61 10.38 20.06
N LEU A 61 17.64 9.97 19.25
CA LEU A 61 16.98 10.82 18.26
C LEU A 61 15.55 11.11 18.72
N LEU A 62 15.07 12.34 18.54
CA LEU A 62 13.68 12.71 18.79
C LEU A 62 12.89 12.58 17.49
N LEU A 63 11.85 11.73 17.49
CA LEU A 63 10.99 11.47 16.34
C LEU A 63 9.52 11.63 16.72
N PRO A 64 8.67 12.12 15.80
CA PRO A 64 7.24 12.19 16.05
C PRO A 64 6.64 10.79 16.17
N ALA A 65 6.03 10.51 17.32
CA ALA A 65 5.30 9.28 17.57
C ALA A 65 4.16 9.55 18.58
N PRO A 66 3.10 8.73 18.54
CA PRO A 66 2.03 8.82 19.53
C PRO A 66 2.61 8.55 20.92
N ALA A 67 2.30 9.41 21.90
CA ALA A 67 2.70 9.19 23.29
C ALA A 67 2.09 7.91 23.86
N HIS A 68 0.89 7.55 23.40
CA HIS A 68 0.15 6.37 23.83
C HIS A 68 -0.26 5.50 22.64
N PRO A 69 0.69 4.76 22.00
CA PRO A 69 0.39 4.01 20.79
C PRO A 69 -0.75 3.00 20.97
N ALA A 70 -0.88 2.39 22.16
CA ALA A 70 -1.94 1.43 22.48
C ALA A 70 -3.36 2.04 22.55
N GLN A 71 -3.51 3.37 22.64
CA GLN A 71 -4.83 4.01 22.66
C GLN A 71 -5.39 4.23 21.24
N HIS A 72 -4.55 4.10 20.22
CA HIS A 72 -4.91 4.40 18.82
C HIS A 72 -5.08 3.14 17.96
N ILE A 73 -5.33 1.99 18.59
CA ILE A 73 -5.51 0.70 17.90
C ILE A 73 -6.64 0.75 16.87
N GLU A 74 -7.72 1.51 17.14
CA GLU A 74 -8.82 1.74 16.19
C GLU A 74 -8.33 2.38 14.88
N VAL A 75 -7.44 3.37 14.98
CA VAL A 75 -6.83 4.04 13.81
C VAL A 75 -5.96 3.05 13.03
N TYR A 76 -5.16 2.25 13.73
CA TYR A 76 -4.32 1.24 13.09
C TYR A 76 -5.12 0.11 12.44
N ASN A 77 -6.25 -0.28 13.04
CA ASN A 77 -7.19 -1.22 12.43
C ASN A 77 -7.80 -0.66 11.14
N ALA A 78 -8.16 0.62 11.13
CA ALA A 78 -8.62 1.27 9.90
C ALA A 78 -7.53 1.25 8.82
N VAL A 79 -6.28 1.58 9.16
CA VAL A 79 -5.13 1.49 8.24
C VAL A 79 -4.92 0.06 7.74
N PHE A 80 -5.03 -0.95 8.61
CA PHE A 80 -4.90 -2.35 8.26
C PHE A 80 -5.98 -2.78 7.26
N ASN A 81 -7.24 -2.50 7.57
CA ASN A 81 -8.38 -2.83 6.73
C ASN A 81 -8.29 -2.15 5.37
N PHE A 82 -7.83 -0.89 5.35
CA PHE A 82 -7.58 -0.16 4.11
C PHE A 82 -6.49 -0.83 3.27
N ALA A 83 -5.34 -1.14 3.85
CA ALA A 83 -4.23 -1.78 3.15
C ALA A 83 -4.62 -3.17 2.62
N LEU A 84 -5.35 -3.96 3.42
CA LEU A 84 -5.83 -5.28 3.04
C LEU A 84 -6.85 -5.20 1.88
N ALA A 85 -7.82 -4.30 1.97
CA ALA A 85 -8.79 -4.08 0.91
C ALA A 85 -8.11 -3.60 -0.39
N MET A 86 -7.10 -2.73 -0.29
CA MET A 86 -6.30 -2.31 -1.43
C MET A 86 -5.52 -3.47 -2.05
N ALA A 87 -4.94 -4.36 -1.26
CA ALA A 87 -4.26 -5.56 -1.76
C ALA A 87 -5.22 -6.46 -2.56
N LEU A 88 -6.43 -6.69 -2.04
CA LEU A 88 -7.48 -7.46 -2.73
C LEU A 88 -7.94 -6.78 -4.03
N LEU A 89 -8.10 -5.45 -4.02
CA LEU A 89 -8.44 -4.70 -5.22
C LEU A 89 -7.34 -4.82 -6.28
N GLN A 90 -6.06 -4.70 -5.90
CA GLN A 90 -4.96 -4.88 -6.85
C GLN A 90 -4.90 -6.31 -7.41
N ALA A 91 -5.21 -7.34 -6.60
CA ALA A 91 -5.31 -8.72 -7.08
C ALA A 91 -6.44 -8.88 -8.12
N ALA A 92 -7.61 -8.29 -7.87
CA ALA A 92 -8.71 -8.29 -8.83
C ALA A 92 -8.35 -7.55 -10.13
N ILE A 93 -7.76 -6.36 -10.03
CA ILE A 93 -7.30 -5.58 -11.19
C ILE A 93 -6.23 -6.36 -11.97
N LEU A 94 -5.32 -7.06 -11.29
CA LEU A 94 -4.30 -7.86 -11.93
C LEU A 94 -4.93 -8.99 -12.76
N ALA A 95 -5.91 -9.71 -12.18
CA ALA A 95 -6.65 -10.75 -12.90
C ALA A 95 -7.34 -10.19 -14.16
N LEU A 96 -8.03 -9.05 -14.03
CA LEU A 96 -8.65 -8.32 -15.14
C LEU A 96 -7.63 -7.93 -16.22
N ARG A 97 -6.46 -7.40 -15.83
CA ARG A 97 -5.39 -7.02 -16.77
C ARG A 97 -4.81 -8.22 -17.51
N VAL A 98 -4.61 -9.35 -16.83
CA VAL A 98 -4.11 -10.59 -17.45
C VAL A 98 -5.14 -11.13 -18.43
N TRP A 99 -6.43 -11.18 -18.03
CA TRP A 99 -7.52 -11.62 -18.90
C TRP A 99 -7.68 -10.75 -20.15
N ALA A 100 -7.63 -9.41 -19.98
CA ALA A 100 -7.72 -8.45 -21.08
C ALA A 100 -6.43 -8.33 -21.92
N HIS A 101 -5.40 -9.14 -21.65
CA HIS A 101 -4.10 -9.09 -22.34
C HIS A 101 -3.47 -7.68 -22.33
N SER A 102 -3.59 -7.00 -21.19
CA SER A 102 -3.06 -5.65 -20.95
C SER A 102 -1.55 -5.58 -21.16
N ARG A 103 -1.04 -4.37 -21.41
CA ARG A 103 0.40 -4.16 -21.62
C ARG A 103 1.18 -4.62 -20.40
N ILE A 104 2.26 -5.34 -20.64
CA ILE A 104 3.21 -5.83 -19.61
C ILE A 104 3.62 -4.73 -18.64
N GLY A 105 3.85 -3.50 -19.12
CA GLY A 105 4.23 -2.37 -18.26
C GLY A 105 3.19 -2.04 -17.19
N LYS A 106 1.90 -2.22 -17.52
CA LYS A 106 0.75 -2.02 -16.62
C LYS A 106 0.53 -3.21 -15.69
N VAL A 107 0.71 -4.44 -16.19
CA VAL A 107 0.70 -5.64 -15.36
C VAL A 107 1.79 -5.55 -14.29
N ALA A 108 3.01 -5.19 -14.68
CA ALA A 108 4.14 -5.00 -13.76
C ALA A 108 3.83 -3.95 -12.68
N GLU A 109 3.26 -2.81 -13.07
CA GLU A 109 2.83 -1.74 -12.16
C GLU A 109 1.81 -2.26 -11.13
N THR A 110 0.77 -2.98 -11.57
CA THR A 110 -0.23 -3.57 -10.68
C THR A 110 0.37 -4.63 -9.75
N VAL A 111 1.30 -5.48 -10.23
CA VAL A 111 1.99 -6.45 -9.36
C VAL A 111 2.80 -5.74 -8.28
N GLY A 112 3.56 -4.71 -8.62
CA GLY A 112 4.30 -3.92 -7.64
C GLY A 112 3.38 -3.29 -6.59
N ASN A 113 2.28 -2.67 -7.04
CA ASN A 113 1.29 -2.08 -6.13
C ASN A 113 0.65 -3.14 -5.23
N MET A 114 0.34 -4.33 -5.75
CA MET A 114 -0.17 -5.45 -4.97
C MET A 114 0.82 -5.89 -3.89
N VAL A 115 2.10 -6.04 -4.22
CA VAL A 115 3.17 -6.37 -3.27
C VAL A 115 3.28 -5.32 -2.18
N PHE A 116 3.22 -4.03 -2.55
CA PHE A 116 3.26 -2.94 -1.58
C PHE A 116 2.07 -2.99 -0.62
N TRP A 117 0.83 -3.08 -1.12
CA TRP A 117 -0.37 -3.06 -0.28
C TRP A 117 -0.50 -4.32 0.58
N ALA A 118 -0.16 -5.49 0.03
CA ALA A 118 -0.13 -6.73 0.81
C ALA A 118 0.91 -6.66 1.93
N GLY A 119 2.13 -6.19 1.61
CA GLY A 119 3.18 -5.97 2.59
C GLY A 119 2.77 -4.94 3.65
N ALA A 120 2.16 -3.83 3.24
CA ALA A 120 1.68 -2.80 4.15
C ALA A 120 0.61 -3.34 5.12
N ALA A 121 -0.30 -4.20 4.64
CA ALA A 121 -1.27 -4.87 5.51
C ALA A 121 -0.58 -5.77 6.54
N THR A 122 0.39 -6.60 6.11
CA THR A 122 1.17 -7.46 7.01
C THR A 122 1.93 -6.65 8.06
N VAL A 123 2.64 -5.59 7.65
CA VAL A 123 3.47 -4.77 8.55
C VAL A 123 2.60 -3.95 9.49
N THR A 124 1.43 -3.46 9.05
CA THR A 124 0.46 -2.80 9.94
C THR A 124 -0.02 -3.78 11.02
N ASN A 125 -0.38 -5.01 10.62
CA ASN A 125 -0.86 -6.03 11.55
C ASN A 125 0.21 -6.43 12.58
N VAL A 126 1.46 -6.58 12.14
CA VAL A 126 2.56 -7.03 13.02
C VAL A 126 3.06 -5.90 13.92
N PHE A 127 3.19 -4.67 13.41
CA PHE A 127 3.91 -3.60 14.13
C PHE A 127 3.00 -2.51 14.69
N LEU A 128 2.00 -2.04 13.95
CA LEU A 128 1.10 -0.98 14.46
C LEU A 128 0.12 -1.55 15.47
N LEU A 129 -0.51 -2.69 15.18
CA LEU A 129 -1.45 -3.31 16.11
C LEU A 129 -0.79 -3.86 17.38
N ALA A 130 0.54 -3.96 17.43
CA ALA A 130 1.26 -4.24 18.67
C ALA A 130 1.09 -3.12 19.71
N GLY A 131 0.71 -1.90 19.31
CA GLY A 131 0.45 -0.79 20.23
C GLY A 131 1.70 -0.33 20.99
N THR A 132 2.89 -0.54 20.44
CA THR A 132 4.17 -0.17 21.06
C THR A 132 4.90 0.93 20.28
N LEU A 133 5.74 1.68 20.99
CA LEU A 133 6.57 2.71 20.37
C LEU A 133 7.61 2.10 19.40
N THR A 134 8.19 0.95 19.77
CA THR A 134 9.08 0.19 18.89
C THR A 134 8.37 -0.27 17.62
N GLY A 135 7.13 -0.74 17.75
CA GLY A 135 6.25 -1.09 16.64
C GLY A 135 6.03 0.08 15.69
N TRP A 136 5.71 1.27 16.22
CA TRP A 136 5.55 2.49 15.43
C TRP A 136 6.78 2.81 14.56
N PHE A 137 7.98 2.82 15.14
CA PHE A 137 9.20 3.13 14.38
C PHE A 137 9.58 2.03 13.38
N THR A 138 9.39 0.77 13.77
CA THR A 138 9.69 -0.38 12.90
C THR A 138 8.73 -0.43 11.72
N PHE A 139 7.46 -0.08 11.92
CA PHE A 139 6.45 0.04 10.86
C PHE A 139 6.93 0.97 9.74
N TRP A 140 7.34 2.21 10.07
CA TRP A 140 7.76 3.18 9.05
C TRP A 140 9.01 2.74 8.30
N ALA A 141 10.00 2.18 9.02
CA ALA A 141 11.22 1.68 8.40
C ALA A 141 10.91 0.57 7.38
N ILE A 142 10.10 -0.42 7.76
CA ILE A 142 9.75 -1.53 6.87
C ILE A 142 8.83 -1.06 5.73
N LEU A 143 7.93 -0.10 5.98
CA LEU A 143 7.05 0.44 4.94
C LEU A 143 7.87 1.11 3.82
N ILE A 144 8.93 1.85 4.18
CA ILE A 144 9.86 2.44 3.19
C ILE A 144 10.62 1.35 2.43
N ILE A 145 11.10 0.31 3.12
CA ILE A 145 11.75 -0.83 2.47
C ILE A 145 10.79 -1.52 1.49
N LEU A 146 9.53 -1.73 1.87
CA LEU A 146 8.50 -2.31 1.02
C LEU A 146 8.21 -1.45 -0.22
N ALA A 147 8.25 -0.12 -0.09
CA ALA A 147 8.17 0.76 -1.25
C ALA A 147 9.34 0.54 -2.21
N GLY A 148 10.56 0.34 -1.69
CA GLY A 148 11.71 -0.06 -2.51
C GLY A 148 11.52 -1.42 -3.19
N VAL A 149 11.08 -2.43 -2.44
CA VAL A 149 10.82 -3.79 -2.96
C VAL A 149 9.75 -3.78 -4.04
N SER A 150 8.70 -2.97 -3.90
CA SER A 150 7.63 -2.87 -4.89
C SER A 150 8.18 -2.29 -6.21
N LEU A 151 8.99 -1.24 -6.16
CA LEU A 151 9.63 -0.65 -7.34
C LEU A 151 10.58 -1.64 -8.04
N ILE A 152 11.39 -2.37 -7.26
CA ILE A 152 12.28 -3.41 -7.80
C ILE A 152 11.45 -4.50 -8.49
N THR A 153 10.35 -4.93 -7.89
CA THR A 153 9.44 -5.93 -8.47
C THR A 153 8.91 -5.47 -9.83
N GLN A 154 8.45 -4.22 -9.93
CA GLN A 154 7.98 -3.65 -11.20
C GLN A 154 9.08 -3.67 -12.27
N PHE A 155 10.31 -3.31 -11.88
CA PHE A 155 11.44 -3.22 -12.79
C PHE A 155 11.87 -4.61 -13.30
N VAL A 156 11.96 -5.60 -12.41
CA VAL A 156 12.33 -6.98 -12.76
C VAL A 156 11.33 -7.57 -13.75
N ILE A 157 10.02 -7.42 -13.51
CA ILE A 157 8.98 -7.93 -14.41
C ILE A 157 9.11 -7.29 -15.80
N ARG A 158 9.34 -5.97 -15.87
CA ARG A 158 9.53 -5.26 -17.14
C ARG A 158 10.76 -5.77 -17.91
N ILE A 159 11.87 -6.04 -17.23
CA ILE A 159 13.09 -6.59 -17.86
C ILE A 159 12.85 -8.00 -18.38
N VAL A 160 12.31 -8.89 -17.54
CA VAL A 160 12.09 -10.29 -17.90
C VAL A 160 11.18 -10.37 -19.12
N ALA A 161 10.10 -9.59 -19.12
CA ALA A 161 9.17 -9.56 -20.24
C ALA A 161 9.78 -8.92 -21.51
N HIS A 162 10.67 -7.94 -21.38
CA HIS A 162 11.42 -7.43 -22.55
C HIS A 162 12.34 -8.50 -23.14
N ARG A 163 12.96 -9.34 -22.29
CA ARG A 163 13.89 -10.39 -22.72
C ARG A 163 13.18 -11.55 -23.42
N ILE A 164 11.98 -11.93 -22.98
CA ILE A 164 11.17 -13.01 -23.57
C ILE A 164 10.65 -12.65 -24.98
N HIS A 165 10.57 -11.35 -25.31
CA HIS A 165 10.06 -10.86 -26.59
C HIS A 165 11.14 -10.40 -27.58
N ARG A 166 12.42 -10.64 -27.30
CA ARG A 166 13.52 -10.56 -28.28
C ARG A 166 13.76 -11.91 -28.93
#